data_AF-A0A529Z9E3-F1
#
_entry.id   AF-A0A529Z9E3-F1
#
_cell.length_a   1.000
_cell.length_b   1.000
_cell.length_c   1.000
_cell.angle_alpha   90.00
_cell.angle_beta   90.00
_cell.angle_gamma   90.00
#
_symmetry.space_group_name_H-M   'P 1'
#
loop_
_entity.id
_entity.type
_entity.pdbx_description
1 polymer ?
#
loop_
_entity_poly.entity_id
_entity_poly.type
_entity_poly.pdbx_seq_one_letter_code
_entity_poly.pdbx_strand_id
1 'polypeptide(L)'
;FNGISEILGITQDRDWVTVRREITDEKIRHAYGVYSALWPRDTNLLAMLPKPDGAARAIYTGVLHPSAISRCALGLSLYFDELLIEHPFLHPETVNKKFSPLEHPKMYRQEFLKSVILFTTMMPLVERGLVTLFPDPCNFDFHLRNQMFEMAQVRTKGLKVDPEEEAGFMEMMKEEHKRAMLLLPREALRRQVLRDSPEINKAAVEAVLDGFERLRQQDPLAVLQEGSLEDGEDGGQLTPFKMAPNFEIAMYLAQATGSCIVTDSVFRWRELTVAAQRGRLGGRPLTQLRASMEQANFAIPWDVQEISTLAERGAFDVYPKLMRKILRYLSALPERGSKPNFEASVNAEFGRIQALKASIGKKSTTHLPRARISCLWPAGGIQDNTVNRLLLMSSSEHHLSSVPMALFVER
;
A
#
# COMPACT_ATOMS: atom_id res chain seq x y z
N PHE A 1 8.16 14.96 -5.81
CA PHE A 1 9.38 14.66 -5.04
C PHE A 1 10.16 15.93 -4.73
N ASN A 2 10.69 16.63 -5.74
CA ASN A 2 11.52 17.84 -5.58
C ASN A 2 10.95 18.84 -4.57
N GLY A 3 9.66 19.20 -4.65
CA GLY A 3 9.04 20.12 -3.69
C GLY A 3 9.08 19.64 -2.23
N ILE A 4 8.84 18.36 -1.96
CA ILE A 4 8.96 17.82 -0.59
C ILE A 4 10.42 17.81 -0.13
N SER A 5 11.35 17.40 -1.00
CA SER A 5 12.77 17.39 -0.68
C SER A 5 13.29 18.79 -0.37
N GLU A 6 12.85 19.80 -1.12
CA GLU A 6 13.19 21.22 -0.90
C GLU A 6 12.60 21.75 0.41
N ILE A 7 11.30 21.55 0.66
CA ILE A 7 10.62 22.00 1.89
C ILE A 7 11.28 21.42 3.15
N LEU A 8 11.67 20.15 3.08
CA LEU A 8 12.27 19.44 4.21
C LEU A 8 13.79 19.58 4.27
N GLY A 9 14.42 20.13 3.22
CA GLY A 9 15.87 20.20 3.09
C GLY A 9 16.52 18.82 3.05
N ILE A 10 15.87 17.83 2.45
CA ILE A 10 16.41 16.48 2.29
C ILE A 10 17.52 16.54 1.23
N THR A 11 18.77 16.46 1.69
CA THR A 11 19.99 16.46 0.89
C THR A 11 20.85 15.26 1.29
N GLN A 12 21.79 14.84 0.44
CA GLN A 12 22.61 13.64 0.68
C GLN A 12 23.41 13.72 2.00
N ASP A 13 23.73 14.94 2.45
CA ASP A 13 24.63 15.18 3.58
C ASP A 13 23.90 15.36 4.92
N ARG A 14 22.56 15.32 4.92
CA ARG A 14 21.76 15.54 6.13
C ARG A 14 21.21 14.25 6.69
N ASP A 15 21.44 14.04 7.98
CA ASP A 15 20.90 12.90 8.69
C ASP A 15 19.39 13.08 9.00
N TRP A 16 18.69 11.96 9.09
CA TRP A 16 17.24 11.94 9.30
C TRP A 16 16.81 12.43 10.69
N VAL A 17 17.69 12.39 11.71
CA VAL A 17 17.37 12.95 13.04
C VAL A 17 17.29 14.46 12.94
N THR A 18 18.26 15.09 12.28
CA THR A 18 18.28 16.54 12.04
C THR A 18 17.06 16.98 11.24
N VAL A 19 16.74 16.28 10.14
CA VAL A 19 15.53 16.60 9.35
C VAL A 19 14.29 16.56 10.24
N ARG A 20 14.08 15.49 11.02
CA ARG A 20 12.91 15.35 11.90
C ARG A 20 12.81 16.46 12.96
N ARG A 21 13.93 16.87 13.57
CA ARG A 21 13.94 17.96 14.56
C ARG A 21 13.50 19.29 13.95
N GLU A 22 13.79 19.51 12.67
CA GLU A 22 13.50 20.76 11.97
C GLU A 22 12.19 20.79 11.19
N ILE A 23 11.40 19.71 11.21
CA ILE A 23 10.05 19.74 10.61
C ILE A 23 9.18 20.63 11.48
N THR A 24 8.87 21.81 10.97
CA THR A 24 7.96 22.77 11.60
C THR A 24 6.53 22.58 11.09
N ASP A 25 5.57 23.10 11.85
CA ASP A 25 4.17 23.15 11.45
C ASP A 25 3.97 23.88 10.11
N GLU A 26 4.80 24.89 9.82
CA GLU A 26 4.81 25.59 8.53
C GLU A 26 5.29 24.70 7.38
N LYS A 27 6.33 23.88 7.59
CA LYS A 27 6.79 22.92 6.58
C LYS A 27 5.73 21.87 6.28
N ILE A 28 5.02 21.39 7.31
CA ILE A 28 3.91 20.44 7.14
C ILE A 28 2.79 21.08 6.31
N ARG A 29 2.34 22.28 6.69
CA ARG A 29 1.32 23.05 5.97
C ARG A 29 1.73 23.26 4.51
N HIS A 30 2.96 23.69 4.26
CA HIS A 30 3.47 23.94 2.92
C HIS A 30 3.48 22.66 2.06
N ALA A 31 3.94 21.53 2.61
CA ALA A 31 3.97 20.26 1.88
C ALA A 31 2.56 19.76 1.51
N TYR A 32 1.58 19.87 2.43
CA TYR A 32 0.18 19.58 2.10
C TYR A 32 -0.41 20.58 1.10
N GLY A 33 -0.02 21.85 1.18
CA GLY A 33 -0.40 22.89 0.20
C GLY A 33 0.08 22.57 -1.21
N VAL A 34 1.34 22.12 -1.36
CA VAL A 34 1.88 21.65 -2.64
C VAL A 34 1.10 20.44 -3.16
N TYR A 35 0.75 19.49 -2.29
CA TYR A 35 -0.05 18.34 -2.70
C TYR A 35 -1.45 18.73 -3.17
N SER A 36 -2.13 19.65 -2.47
CA SER A 36 -3.44 20.19 -2.87
C SER A 36 -3.36 20.92 -4.21
N ALA A 37 -2.32 21.73 -4.41
CA ALA A 37 -2.11 22.46 -5.65
C ALA A 37 -1.81 21.53 -6.84
N LEU A 38 -1.14 20.39 -6.60
CA LEU A 38 -0.88 19.37 -7.62
C LEU A 38 -2.15 18.59 -8.00
N TRP A 39 -3.07 18.42 -7.05
CA TRP A 39 -4.30 17.66 -7.24
C TRP A 39 -5.55 18.49 -6.94
N PRO A 40 -5.89 19.49 -7.77
CA PRO A 40 -7.11 20.28 -7.58
C PRO A 40 -8.38 19.41 -7.47
N ARG A 41 -9.36 19.86 -6.70
CA ARG A 41 -10.61 19.13 -6.42
C ARG A 41 -11.47 18.83 -7.65
N ASP A 42 -11.31 19.60 -8.72
CA ASP A 42 -11.96 19.45 -10.02
C ASP A 42 -11.19 18.54 -10.99
N THR A 43 -10.07 17.94 -10.54
CA THR A 43 -9.29 16.99 -11.34
C THR A 43 -10.16 15.80 -11.76
N ASN A 44 -10.26 15.56 -13.06
CA ASN A 44 -10.85 14.33 -13.60
C ASN A 44 -9.83 13.19 -13.50
N LEU A 45 -9.66 12.65 -12.29
CA LEU A 45 -8.68 11.59 -12.03
C LEU A 45 -8.89 10.39 -12.93
N LEU A 46 -10.15 9.99 -13.17
CA LEU A 46 -10.47 8.83 -13.98
C LEU A 46 -9.97 8.97 -15.41
N ALA A 47 -9.99 10.17 -15.99
CA ALA A 47 -9.45 10.43 -17.32
C ALA A 47 -7.91 10.31 -17.38
N MET A 48 -7.23 10.59 -16.26
CA MET A 48 -5.76 10.51 -16.16
C MET A 48 -5.24 9.09 -15.91
N LEU A 49 -6.07 8.22 -15.35
CA LEU A 49 -5.69 6.81 -15.10
C LEU A 49 -5.51 6.05 -16.41
N PRO A 50 -4.55 5.09 -16.46
CA PRO A 50 -4.36 4.24 -17.63
C PRO A 50 -5.65 3.49 -17.96
N LYS A 51 -5.92 3.27 -19.25
CA LYS A 51 -7.10 2.54 -19.71
C LYS A 51 -6.79 1.06 -19.92
N PRO A 52 -7.81 0.19 -19.99
CA PRO A 52 -7.60 -1.22 -20.29
C PRO A 52 -7.02 -1.39 -21.71
N ASP A 53 -5.69 -1.53 -21.79
CA ASP A 53 -4.92 -1.68 -23.04
C ASP A 53 -4.24 -3.07 -23.13
N GLY A 54 -4.49 -3.92 -22.12
CA GLY A 54 -3.91 -5.25 -22.00
C GLY A 54 -2.44 -5.27 -21.58
N ALA A 55 -1.89 -4.18 -21.02
CA ALA A 55 -0.68 -4.23 -20.20
C ALA A 55 -0.95 -4.99 -18.90
N ALA A 56 0.08 -5.66 -18.35
CA ALA A 56 0.00 -6.39 -17.10
C ALA A 56 0.13 -5.44 -15.91
N ARG A 57 -0.92 -4.67 -15.61
CA ARG A 57 -0.95 -3.77 -14.46
C ARG A 57 -1.48 -4.45 -13.21
N ALA A 58 -0.97 -4.07 -12.04
CA ALA A 58 -1.45 -4.55 -10.75
C ALA A 58 -1.81 -3.39 -9.84
N ILE A 59 -2.96 -3.44 -9.19
CA ILE A 59 -3.32 -2.54 -8.09
C ILE A 59 -3.01 -3.22 -6.79
N TYR A 60 -2.13 -2.62 -6.00
CA TYR A 60 -1.90 -3.05 -4.64
C TYR A 60 -2.99 -2.49 -3.72
N THR A 61 -3.63 -3.36 -2.97
CA THR A 61 -4.45 -2.99 -1.81
C THR A 61 -3.92 -3.73 -0.59
N GLY A 62 -3.44 -2.97 0.38
CA GLY A 62 -2.93 -3.52 1.62
C GLY A 62 -2.50 -2.40 2.55
N VAL A 63 -1.66 -2.72 3.54
CA VAL A 63 -1.18 -1.72 4.49
C VAL A 63 -0.20 -0.76 3.80
N LEU A 64 -0.49 0.54 3.89
CA LEU A 64 0.39 1.63 3.47
C LEU A 64 1.10 2.17 4.69
N HIS A 65 2.22 1.54 5.05
CA HIS A 65 3.04 1.95 6.18
C HIS A 65 4.53 1.78 5.86
N PRO A 66 5.41 2.72 6.28
CA PRO A 66 6.86 2.64 6.01
C PRO A 66 7.52 1.32 6.42
N SER A 67 7.09 0.73 7.55
CA SER A 67 7.64 -0.55 8.02
C SER A 67 7.11 -1.77 7.25
N ALA A 68 6.08 -1.62 6.43
CA ALA A 68 5.38 -2.72 5.77
C ALA A 68 5.60 -2.71 4.24
N ILE A 69 5.45 -1.55 3.59
CA ILE A 69 5.27 -1.45 2.13
C ILE A 69 6.34 -2.19 1.31
N SER A 70 7.60 -2.09 1.71
CA SER A 70 8.73 -2.71 1.01
C SER A 70 8.63 -4.23 1.01
N ARG A 71 8.12 -4.80 2.11
CA ARG A 71 7.94 -6.24 2.28
C ARG A 71 6.66 -6.75 1.64
N CYS A 72 5.68 -5.87 1.42
CA CYS A 72 4.33 -6.23 0.97
C CYS A 72 4.13 -6.03 -0.54
N ALA A 73 4.59 -4.89 -1.08
CA ALA A 73 4.18 -4.42 -2.38
C ALA A 73 5.35 -4.18 -3.35
N LEU A 74 6.42 -3.50 -2.91
CA LEU A 74 7.35 -2.87 -3.86
C LEU A 74 8.08 -3.88 -4.76
N GLY A 75 8.45 -5.05 -4.24
CA GLY A 75 9.06 -6.12 -5.04
C GLY A 75 8.15 -6.70 -6.12
N LEU A 76 6.82 -6.52 -6.02
CA LEU A 76 5.86 -6.94 -7.04
C LEU A 76 5.99 -6.14 -8.32
N SER A 77 6.57 -4.94 -8.28
CA SER A 77 6.81 -4.12 -9.47
C SER A 77 7.69 -4.82 -10.52
N LEU A 78 8.46 -5.84 -10.14
CA LEU A 78 9.23 -6.68 -11.06
C LEU A 78 8.40 -7.73 -11.81
N TYR A 79 7.16 -7.98 -11.38
CA TYR A 79 6.30 -9.04 -11.91
C TYR A 79 5.24 -8.51 -12.88
N PHE A 80 5.06 -7.20 -12.92
CA PHE A 80 4.03 -6.49 -13.68
C PHE A 80 4.67 -5.45 -14.59
N ASP A 81 3.94 -5.03 -15.63
CA ASP A 81 4.35 -3.90 -16.45
C ASP A 81 4.32 -2.60 -15.63
N GLU A 82 3.41 -2.50 -14.66
CA GLU A 82 3.25 -1.34 -13.78
C GLU A 82 2.53 -1.76 -12.48
N LEU A 83 3.02 -1.30 -11.33
CA LEU A 83 2.37 -1.46 -10.03
C LEU A 83 1.73 -0.15 -9.58
N LEU A 84 0.42 -0.13 -9.41
CA LEU A 84 -0.35 1.03 -8.97
C LEU A 84 -0.54 0.97 -7.45
N ILE A 85 -0.17 2.05 -6.78
CA ILE A 85 -0.27 2.19 -5.31
C ILE A 85 -0.95 3.52 -4.99
N GLU A 86 -1.88 3.52 -4.02
CA GLU A 86 -2.50 4.76 -3.59
C GLU A 86 -1.47 5.70 -2.95
N HIS A 87 -1.56 6.98 -3.28
CA HIS A 87 -0.64 8.01 -2.86
C HIS A 87 -0.69 8.19 -1.33
N PRO A 88 0.46 8.28 -0.64
CA PRO A 88 0.48 8.24 0.82
C PRO A 88 -0.08 9.50 1.49
N PHE A 89 -0.10 10.64 0.80
CA PHE A 89 -0.63 11.88 1.36
C PHE A 89 -2.17 11.93 1.32
N LEU A 90 -2.75 12.29 2.46
CA LEU A 90 -4.12 12.78 2.56
C LEU A 90 -4.28 14.04 1.73
N HIS A 91 -5.39 14.18 1.01
CA HIS A 91 -5.75 15.42 0.38
C HIS A 91 -6.37 16.39 1.42
N PRO A 92 -5.78 17.57 1.68
CA PRO A 92 -6.15 18.41 2.81
C PRO A 92 -7.56 19.01 2.72
N GLU A 93 -8.02 19.31 1.50
CA GLU A 93 -9.36 19.88 1.27
C GLU A 93 -10.51 18.87 1.38
N THR A 94 -10.22 17.60 1.69
CA THR A 94 -11.23 16.53 1.71
C THR A 94 -11.65 16.14 3.12
N VAL A 95 -10.98 16.72 4.11
CA VAL A 95 -11.27 16.57 5.54
C VAL A 95 -11.94 17.84 6.09
N ASN A 96 -12.65 17.69 7.20
CA ASN A 96 -13.23 18.82 7.91
C ASN A 96 -12.11 19.80 8.33
N LYS A 97 -12.36 21.12 8.26
CA LYS A 97 -11.40 22.16 8.62
C LYS A 97 -10.72 21.94 9.97
N LYS A 98 -11.48 21.48 11.00
CA LYS A 98 -10.93 21.18 12.34
C LYS A 98 -9.90 20.04 12.37
N PHE A 99 -9.85 19.25 11.31
CA PHE A 99 -8.87 18.18 11.12
C PHE A 99 -7.99 18.44 9.90
N SER A 100 -8.02 19.63 9.28
CA SER A 100 -7.20 19.89 8.10
C SER A 100 -5.74 20.09 8.48
N PRO A 101 -4.76 19.47 7.79
CA PRO A 101 -3.35 19.74 8.04
C PRO A 101 -2.93 21.14 7.60
N LEU A 102 -3.76 21.88 6.86
CA LEU A 102 -3.52 23.29 6.53
C LEU A 102 -3.81 24.20 7.72
N GLU A 103 -4.84 23.87 8.50
CA GLU A 103 -5.28 24.63 9.67
C GLU A 103 -4.54 24.15 10.94
N HIS A 104 -4.42 22.83 11.11
CA HIS A 104 -3.87 22.16 12.29
C HIS A 104 -2.70 21.22 11.96
N PRO A 105 -1.61 21.71 11.33
CA PRO A 105 -0.45 20.88 10.95
C PRO A 105 0.21 20.14 12.12
N LYS A 106 0.14 20.69 13.33
CA LYS A 106 0.70 20.09 14.55
C LYS A 106 0.12 18.70 14.83
N MET A 107 -1.17 18.49 14.55
CA MET A 107 -1.84 17.19 14.73
C MET A 107 -1.29 16.12 13.78
N TYR A 108 -0.62 16.53 12.70
CA TYR A 108 -0.17 15.65 11.62
C TYR A 108 1.30 15.27 11.73
N ARG A 109 2.06 15.72 12.73
CA ARG A 109 3.52 15.47 12.80
C ARG A 109 3.86 13.98 12.63
N GLN A 110 3.15 13.08 13.31
CA GLN A 110 3.37 11.64 13.20
C GLN A 110 2.98 11.09 11.81
N GLU A 111 1.80 11.43 11.30
CA GLU A 111 1.32 10.95 9.99
C GLU A 111 2.12 11.52 8.81
N PHE A 112 2.59 12.75 8.95
CA PHE A 112 3.44 13.42 7.97
C PHE A 112 4.78 12.70 7.83
N LEU A 113 5.43 12.31 8.93
CA LEU A 113 6.65 11.51 8.89
C LEU A 113 6.44 10.19 8.13
N LYS A 114 5.35 9.48 8.44
CA LYS A 114 5.00 8.24 7.75
C LYS A 114 4.78 8.47 6.25
N SER A 115 4.03 9.50 5.89
CA SER A 115 3.72 9.84 4.51
C SER A 115 4.98 10.24 3.71
N VAL A 116 5.87 11.03 4.31
CA VAL A 116 7.14 11.44 3.70
C VAL A 116 8.02 10.23 3.46
N ILE A 117 8.28 9.41 4.48
CA ILE A 117 9.16 8.23 4.33
C ILE A 117 8.58 7.26 3.29
N LEU A 118 7.28 6.99 3.34
CA LEU A 118 6.61 6.13 2.38
C LEU A 118 6.78 6.67 0.95
N PHE A 119 6.51 7.97 0.76
CA PHE A 119 6.67 8.63 -0.53
C PHE A 119 8.12 8.57 -1.04
N THR A 120 9.10 8.98 -0.23
CA THR A 120 10.51 8.98 -0.62
C THR A 120 11.05 7.57 -0.90
N THR A 121 10.56 6.57 -0.16
CA THR A 121 10.93 5.16 -0.39
C THR A 121 10.45 4.67 -1.76
N MET A 122 9.28 5.10 -2.22
CA MET A 122 8.72 4.66 -3.51
C MET A 122 9.27 5.44 -4.71
N MET A 123 9.76 6.67 -4.50
CA MET A 123 10.17 7.55 -5.60
C MET A 123 11.16 6.95 -6.60
N PRO A 124 12.23 6.22 -6.20
CA PRO A 124 13.14 5.60 -7.16
C PRO A 124 12.45 4.64 -8.13
N LEU A 125 11.37 3.97 -7.69
CA LEU A 125 10.58 3.07 -8.54
C LEU A 125 9.58 3.84 -9.40
N VAL A 126 9.05 4.96 -8.89
CA VAL A 126 8.17 5.86 -9.64
C VAL A 126 8.91 6.51 -10.80
N GLU A 127 10.12 7.02 -10.57
CA GLU A 127 10.95 7.63 -11.62
C GLU A 127 11.31 6.66 -12.74
N ARG A 128 11.29 5.36 -12.46
CA ARG A 128 11.54 4.28 -13.45
C ARG A 128 10.27 3.78 -14.13
N GLY A 129 9.10 4.28 -13.76
CA GLY A 129 7.82 3.80 -14.27
C GLY A 129 7.43 2.40 -13.79
N LEU A 130 8.08 1.87 -12.75
CA LEU A 130 7.77 0.56 -12.16
C LEU A 130 6.58 0.66 -11.19
N VAL A 131 6.43 1.83 -10.56
CA VAL A 131 5.33 2.14 -9.64
C VAL A 131 4.65 3.42 -10.11
N THR A 132 3.32 3.43 -10.10
CA THR A 132 2.53 4.65 -10.34
C THR A 132 1.70 4.95 -9.11
N LEU A 133 1.87 6.17 -8.59
CA LEU A 133 1.09 6.68 -7.46
C LEU A 133 -0.16 7.39 -7.97
N PHE A 134 -1.31 7.07 -7.39
CA PHE A 134 -2.58 7.73 -7.69
C PHE A 134 -3.22 8.25 -6.40
N PRO A 135 -3.82 9.45 -6.38
CA PRO A 135 -4.60 9.90 -5.23
C PRO A 135 -5.89 9.08 -5.09
N ASP A 136 -6.43 8.95 -3.88
CA ASP A 136 -7.73 8.29 -3.67
C ASP A 136 -8.82 8.96 -4.55
N PRO A 137 -9.51 8.23 -5.45
CA PRO A 137 -10.58 8.77 -6.30
C PRO A 137 -11.71 9.45 -5.52
N CYS A 138 -11.97 9.01 -4.29
CA CYS A 138 -12.97 9.64 -3.42
C CYS A 138 -12.60 11.09 -3.09
N ASN A 139 -11.34 11.49 -3.26
CA ASN A 139 -10.90 12.88 -3.15
C ASN A 139 -11.38 13.77 -4.29
N PHE A 140 -11.93 13.27 -5.39
CA PHE A 140 -12.37 14.11 -6.51
C PHE A 140 -13.88 13.96 -6.76
N ASP A 141 -14.44 12.82 -6.40
CA ASP A 141 -15.86 12.54 -6.54
C ASP A 141 -16.52 12.28 -5.17
N PHE A 142 -17.33 13.24 -4.72
CA PHE A 142 -18.06 13.14 -3.45
C PHE A 142 -19.21 12.11 -3.52
N HIS A 143 -19.80 11.91 -4.70
CA HIS A 143 -20.84 10.91 -4.88
C HIS A 143 -20.25 9.50 -4.77
N LEU A 144 -19.13 9.26 -5.47
CA LEU A 144 -18.34 8.04 -5.35
C LEU A 144 -17.96 7.76 -3.90
N ARG A 145 -17.46 8.79 -3.19
CA ARG A 145 -17.10 8.68 -1.77
C ARG A 145 -18.27 8.17 -0.92
N ASN A 146 -19.43 8.83 -1.01
CA ASN A 146 -20.58 8.47 -0.17
C ASN A 146 -21.07 7.06 -0.45
N GLN A 147 -21.18 6.68 -1.72
CA GLN A 147 -21.60 5.34 -2.11
C GLN A 147 -20.61 4.27 -1.65
N MET A 148 -19.31 4.54 -1.84
CA MET A 148 -18.25 3.69 -1.31
C MET A 148 -18.38 3.50 0.21
N PHE A 149 -18.63 4.57 0.97
CA PHE A 149 -18.78 4.48 2.43
C PHE A 149 -19.98 3.61 2.83
N GLU A 150 -21.13 3.79 2.20
CA GLU A 150 -22.32 2.96 2.44
C GLU A 150 -22.05 1.48 2.13
N MET A 151 -21.40 1.21 0.99
CA MET A 151 -21.03 -0.14 0.57
C MET A 151 -20.07 -0.80 1.57
N ALA A 152 -19.01 -0.09 1.96
CA ALA A 152 -18.04 -0.56 2.93
C ALA A 152 -18.71 -0.88 4.27
N GLN A 153 -19.58 0.01 4.79
CA GLN A 153 -20.33 -0.22 6.02
C GLN A 153 -21.19 -1.48 5.95
N VAL A 154 -21.89 -1.71 4.83
CA VAL A 154 -22.70 -2.93 4.64
C VAL A 154 -21.82 -4.17 4.58
N ARG A 155 -20.70 -4.13 3.85
CA ARG A 155 -19.79 -5.27 3.70
C ARG A 155 -19.15 -5.66 5.03
N THR A 156 -18.75 -4.69 5.84
CA THR A 156 -18.04 -4.94 7.11
C THR A 156 -18.97 -5.34 8.25
N LYS A 157 -20.30 -5.27 8.08
CA LYS A 157 -21.24 -5.74 9.12
C LYS A 157 -21.00 -7.21 9.43
N GLY A 158 -20.52 -7.48 10.64
CA GLY A 158 -20.26 -8.83 11.14
C GLY A 158 -18.92 -9.44 10.74
N LEU A 159 -18.11 -8.75 9.92
CA LEU A 159 -16.72 -9.15 9.69
C LEU A 159 -15.86 -8.72 10.89
N LYS A 160 -15.10 -9.66 11.44
CA LYS A 160 -14.10 -9.39 12.47
C LYS A 160 -12.71 -9.64 11.90
N VAL A 161 -11.78 -8.73 12.19
CA VAL A 161 -10.35 -8.96 11.97
C VAL A 161 -9.89 -9.95 13.03
N ASP A 162 -9.29 -11.05 12.60
CA ASP A 162 -8.64 -11.99 13.50
C ASP A 162 -7.21 -11.49 13.81
N PRO A 163 -6.90 -11.13 15.06
CA PRO A 163 -5.57 -10.65 15.42
C PRO A 163 -4.44 -11.66 15.16
N GLU A 164 -4.74 -12.97 15.19
CA GLU A 164 -3.73 -14.02 14.98
C GLU A 164 -3.33 -14.11 13.51
N GLU A 165 -4.30 -13.96 12.60
CA GLU A 165 -4.06 -14.00 11.16
C GLU A 165 -3.38 -12.73 10.63
N GLU A 166 -3.45 -11.65 11.41
CA GLU A 166 -2.88 -10.34 11.09
C GLU A 166 -1.78 -9.97 12.12
N ALA A 167 -0.97 -10.94 12.55
CA ALA A 167 0.07 -10.75 13.57
C ALA A 167 1.07 -9.63 13.23
N GLY A 168 1.47 -9.50 11.95
CA GLY A 168 2.34 -8.41 11.50
C GLY A 168 1.70 -7.03 11.64
N PHE A 169 0.38 -6.94 11.45
CA PHE A 169 -0.39 -5.72 11.71
C PHE A 169 -0.46 -5.43 13.21
N MET A 170 -0.70 -6.43 14.06
CA MET A 170 -0.74 -6.25 15.52
C MET A 170 0.59 -5.74 16.06
N GLU A 171 1.72 -6.25 15.55
CA GLU A 171 3.04 -5.77 15.96
C GLU A 171 3.29 -4.32 15.55
N MET A 172 2.89 -3.94 14.33
CA MET A 172 2.96 -2.55 13.89
C MET A 172 2.12 -1.62 14.76
N MET A 173 0.91 -2.04 15.17
CA MET A 173 0.06 -1.27 16.07
C MET A 173 0.68 -1.07 17.46
N LYS A 174 1.41 -2.07 17.99
CA LYS A 174 2.16 -1.93 19.24
C LYS A 174 3.28 -0.88 19.12
N GLU A 175 4.02 -0.88 18.02
CA GLU A 175 5.07 0.11 17.79
C GLU A 175 4.49 1.53 17.64
N GLU A 176 3.35 1.70 16.94
CA GLU A 176 2.65 3.00 16.89
C GLU A 176 2.18 3.44 18.30
N HIS A 177 1.65 2.51 19.11
CA HIS A 177 1.26 2.82 20.48
C HIS A 177 2.46 3.25 21.33
N LYS A 178 3.59 2.55 21.22
CA LYS A 178 4.85 2.90 21.90
C LYS A 178 5.30 4.30 21.51
N ARG A 179 5.26 4.68 20.22
CA ARG A 179 5.57 6.04 19.77
C ARG A 179 4.66 7.08 20.42
N ALA A 180 3.36 6.82 20.45
CA ALA A 180 2.39 7.72 21.07
C ALA A 180 2.67 7.92 22.57
N MET A 181 3.03 6.85 23.28
CA MET A 181 3.40 6.92 24.70
C MET A 181 4.67 7.75 24.91
N LEU A 182 5.69 7.58 24.05
CA LEU A 182 6.94 8.32 24.14
C LEU A 182 6.82 9.81 23.76
N LEU A 183 5.67 10.26 23.26
CA LEU A 183 5.40 11.68 23.01
C LEU A 183 4.90 12.43 24.24
N LEU A 184 4.57 11.73 25.32
CA LEU A 184 4.13 12.37 26.56
C LEU A 184 5.18 13.34 27.09
N PRO A 185 4.75 14.48 27.69
CA PRO A 185 5.68 15.39 28.35
C PRO A 185 6.57 14.67 29.36
N ARG A 186 7.83 15.09 29.51
CA ARG A 186 8.81 14.41 30.36
C ARG A 186 8.31 14.18 31.80
N GLU A 187 7.57 15.13 32.36
CA GLU A 187 6.92 14.99 33.68
C GLU A 187 5.82 13.90 33.71
N ALA A 188 5.06 13.75 32.64
CA ALA A 188 4.07 12.68 32.52
C ALA A 188 4.74 11.30 32.41
N LEU A 189 5.80 11.19 31.62
CA LEU A 189 6.64 9.98 31.54
C LEU A 189 7.25 9.65 32.91
N ARG A 190 7.77 10.65 33.63
CA ARG A 190 8.31 10.47 34.99
C ARG A 190 7.26 9.86 35.93
N ARG A 191 6.03 10.37 35.89
CA ARG A 191 4.91 9.85 36.69
C ARG A 191 4.49 8.43 36.31
N GLN A 192 4.70 8.01 35.06
CA GLN A 192 4.47 6.62 34.64
C GLN A 192 5.56 5.70 35.19
N VAL A 193 6.83 6.07 35.03
CA VAL A 193 7.96 5.27 35.55
C VAL A 193 7.83 5.05 37.06
N LEU A 194 7.52 6.10 37.82
CA LEU A 194 7.34 6.00 39.28
C LEU A 194 6.10 5.20 39.69
N ARG A 195 5.10 5.08 38.80
CA ARG A 195 3.90 4.27 39.07
C ARG A 195 4.17 2.79 38.86
N ASP A 196 4.90 2.46 37.81
CA ASP A 196 5.23 1.08 37.44
C ASP A 196 6.42 0.54 38.25
N SER A 197 7.24 1.42 38.82
CA SER A 197 8.37 1.07 39.69
C SER A 197 8.54 2.12 40.81
N PRO A 198 7.76 2.07 41.89
CA PRO A 198 7.78 3.09 42.96
C PRO A 198 9.11 3.19 43.72
N GLU A 199 9.85 2.08 43.80
CA GLU A 199 11.10 1.96 44.57
C GLU A 199 12.34 2.50 43.84
N ILE A 200 12.20 2.91 42.58
CA ILE A 200 13.33 3.41 41.78
C ILE A 200 13.80 4.79 42.29
N ASN A 201 15.11 4.97 42.45
CA ASN A 201 15.66 6.25 42.91
C ASN A 201 15.65 7.31 41.79
N LYS A 202 15.75 8.59 42.18
CA LYS A 202 15.69 9.73 41.26
C LYS A 202 16.72 9.67 40.12
N ALA A 203 17.96 9.21 40.38
CA ALA A 203 18.98 9.12 39.35
C ALA A 203 18.64 8.05 38.29
N ALA A 204 18.10 6.92 38.73
CA ALA A 204 17.65 5.85 37.85
C ALA A 204 16.41 6.26 37.04
N VAL A 205 15.49 7.05 37.62
CA VAL A 205 14.37 7.66 36.86
C VAL A 205 14.90 8.52 35.70
N GLU A 206 15.83 9.43 35.96
CA GLU A 206 16.38 10.28 34.89
C GLU A 206 17.10 9.45 33.83
N ALA A 207 17.85 8.42 34.22
CA ALA A 207 18.49 7.51 33.26
C ALA A 207 17.49 6.78 32.35
N VAL A 208 16.31 6.40 32.88
CA VAL A 208 15.21 5.82 32.08
C VAL A 208 14.65 6.84 31.10
N LEU A 209 14.38 8.07 31.55
CA LEU A 209 13.87 9.14 30.70
C LEU A 209 14.86 9.52 29.58
N ASP A 210 16.15 9.52 29.86
CA ASP A 210 17.20 9.71 28.85
C ASP A 210 17.30 8.52 27.89
N GLY A 211 16.99 7.31 28.38
CA GLY A 211 16.77 6.13 27.55
C GLY A 211 15.62 6.30 26.56
N PHE A 212 14.49 6.84 27.01
CA PHE A 212 13.33 7.13 26.15
C PHE A 212 13.66 8.12 25.04
N GLU A 213 14.42 9.17 25.34
CA GLU A 213 14.85 10.14 24.33
C GLU A 213 15.79 9.51 23.29
N ARG A 214 16.72 8.63 23.72
CA ARG A 214 17.55 7.84 22.79
C ARG A 214 16.72 6.92 21.91
N LEU A 215 15.69 6.26 22.46
CA LEU A 215 14.78 5.41 21.67
C LEU A 215 14.04 6.21 20.61
N ARG A 216 13.54 7.41 20.94
CA ARG A 216 12.89 8.31 19.96
C ARG A 216 13.85 8.71 18.83
N GLN A 217 15.09 9.05 19.17
CA GLN A 217 16.09 9.42 18.15
C GLN A 217 16.41 8.26 17.21
N GLN A 218 16.47 7.03 17.72
CA GLN A 218 16.76 5.82 16.92
C GLN A 218 15.59 5.37 16.04
N ASP A 219 14.35 5.60 16.48
CA ASP A 219 13.17 5.25 15.70
C ASP A 219 12.94 6.27 14.58
N PRO A 220 13.05 5.91 13.28
CA PRO A 220 12.90 6.85 12.17
C PRO A 220 11.50 7.45 12.06
N LEU A 221 10.48 6.84 12.69
CA LEU A 221 9.09 7.29 12.66
C LEU A 221 8.69 8.07 13.91
N ALA A 222 9.57 8.23 14.90
CA ALA A 222 9.26 9.02 16.08
C ALA A 222 9.36 10.52 15.79
N VAL A 223 8.32 11.25 16.18
CA VAL A 223 8.28 12.72 16.24
C VAL A 223 9.29 13.19 17.31
N LEU A 224 10.17 14.12 16.93
CA LEU A 224 11.23 14.67 17.81
C LEU A 224 10.96 16.09 18.29
N GLN A 225 9.91 16.72 17.76
CA GLN A 225 9.48 18.05 18.14
C GLN A 225 8.81 18.04 19.51
N GLU A 226 9.15 19.01 20.33
CA GLU A 226 8.53 19.24 21.63
C GLU A 226 7.11 19.81 21.49
N GLY A 227 6.35 19.73 22.58
CA GLY A 227 4.98 20.23 22.65
C GLY A 227 3.99 19.55 21.71
N SER A 228 4.31 18.39 21.15
CA SER A 228 3.47 17.70 20.14
C SER A 228 2.10 17.24 20.68
N LEU A 229 1.93 17.20 22.00
CA LEU A 229 0.67 16.91 22.71
C LEU A 229 0.15 18.09 23.54
N GLU A 230 0.80 19.26 23.45
CA GLU A 230 0.37 20.47 24.16
C GLU A 230 -0.70 21.19 23.33
N ASP A 231 -1.62 21.92 24.00
CA ASP A 231 -2.79 22.68 23.48
C ASP A 231 -4.16 21.95 23.49
N GLY A 232 -4.99 22.26 24.51
CA GLY A 232 -6.46 22.15 24.50
C GLY A 232 -7.10 20.76 24.39
N GLU A 233 -8.43 20.71 24.25
CA GLU A 233 -9.21 19.47 23.96
C GLU A 233 -8.79 18.78 22.64
N ASP A 234 -7.98 19.46 21.81
CA ASP A 234 -7.47 19.03 20.50
C ASP A 234 -5.98 18.58 20.50
N GLY A 235 -5.35 18.46 21.68
CA GLY A 235 -3.90 18.16 21.87
C GLY A 235 -3.43 16.75 21.51
N GLY A 236 -3.95 16.17 20.42
CA GLY A 236 -3.65 14.81 19.97
C GLY A 236 -2.88 14.74 18.66
N GLN A 237 -2.23 13.60 18.41
CA GLN A 237 -1.70 13.25 17.09
C GLN A 237 -2.73 12.45 16.31
N LEU A 238 -2.98 12.83 15.07
CA LEU A 238 -3.79 12.07 14.14
C LEU A 238 -2.91 10.97 13.52
N THR A 239 -3.18 9.72 13.88
CA THR A 239 -2.44 8.55 13.38
C THR A 239 -3.39 7.56 12.70
N PRO A 240 -3.94 7.92 11.52
CA PRO A 240 -4.87 7.07 10.82
C PRO A 240 -4.14 5.79 10.38
N PHE A 241 -4.84 4.67 10.52
CA PHE A 241 -4.41 3.43 9.90
C PHE A 241 -4.82 3.44 8.43
N LYS A 242 -3.88 3.13 7.52
CA LYS A 242 -4.10 3.15 6.08
C LYS A 242 -3.98 1.75 5.51
N MET A 243 -5.12 1.11 5.27
CA MET A 243 -5.23 -0.07 4.40
C MET A 243 -6.00 0.33 3.15
N ALA A 244 -5.27 0.66 2.09
CA ALA A 244 -5.80 1.39 0.95
C ALA A 244 -5.29 0.83 -0.39
N PRO A 245 -6.08 0.98 -1.47
CA PRO A 245 -7.49 1.36 -1.45
C PRO A 245 -8.35 0.32 -0.70
N ASN A 246 -9.58 0.69 -0.33
CA ASN A 246 -10.52 -0.30 0.19
C ASN A 246 -10.99 -1.28 -0.92
N PHE A 247 -11.77 -2.31 -0.59
CA PHE A 247 -12.19 -3.31 -1.58
C PHE A 247 -12.97 -2.68 -2.74
N GLU A 248 -13.91 -1.76 -2.47
CA GLU A 248 -14.72 -1.10 -3.50
C GLU A 248 -13.85 -0.30 -4.46
N ILE A 249 -12.93 0.51 -3.92
CA ILE A 249 -12.03 1.34 -4.73
C ILE A 249 -10.97 0.50 -5.44
N ALA A 250 -10.49 -0.59 -4.83
CA ALA A 250 -9.58 -1.53 -5.50
C ALA A 250 -10.25 -2.18 -6.72
N MET A 251 -11.50 -2.65 -6.57
CA MET A 251 -12.29 -3.22 -7.66
C MET A 251 -12.60 -2.17 -8.74
N TYR A 252 -13.06 -0.98 -8.33
CA TYR A 252 -13.35 0.15 -9.21
C TYR A 252 -12.15 0.50 -10.08
N LEU A 253 -10.99 0.72 -9.44
CA LEU A 253 -9.78 1.09 -10.15
C LEU A 253 -9.29 -0.06 -11.04
N ALA A 254 -9.33 -1.30 -10.56
CA ALA A 254 -8.82 -2.44 -11.34
C ALA A 254 -9.62 -2.63 -12.63
N GLN A 255 -10.93 -2.42 -12.58
CA GLN A 255 -11.79 -2.43 -13.77
C GLN A 255 -11.54 -1.22 -14.67
N ALA A 256 -11.39 -0.03 -14.09
CA ALA A 256 -11.10 1.19 -14.85
C ALA A 256 -9.75 1.15 -15.58
N THR A 257 -8.75 0.47 -15.02
CA THR A 257 -7.39 0.41 -15.57
C THR A 257 -7.04 -0.89 -16.28
N GLY A 258 -7.94 -1.88 -16.21
CA GLY A 258 -7.69 -3.23 -16.71
C GLY A 258 -6.63 -3.99 -15.91
N SER A 259 -6.42 -3.60 -14.65
CA SER A 259 -5.41 -4.20 -13.77
C SER A 259 -5.91 -5.48 -13.09
N CYS A 260 -4.97 -6.30 -12.64
CA CYS A 260 -5.25 -7.25 -11.57
C CYS A 260 -5.22 -6.58 -10.19
N ILE A 261 -5.69 -7.30 -9.17
CA ILE A 261 -5.55 -6.89 -7.77
C ILE A 261 -4.47 -7.75 -7.10
N VAL A 262 -3.58 -7.12 -6.35
CA VAL A 262 -2.59 -7.80 -5.50
C VAL A 262 -2.73 -7.34 -4.05
N THR A 263 -2.65 -8.28 -3.12
CA THR A 263 -2.75 -8.00 -1.68
C THR A 263 -1.87 -8.96 -0.90
N ASP A 264 -1.38 -8.50 0.25
CA ASP A 264 -0.72 -9.29 1.28
C ASP A 264 -1.58 -9.40 2.56
N SER A 265 -2.72 -8.72 2.62
CA SER A 265 -3.69 -8.81 3.72
C SER A 265 -4.60 -10.03 3.55
N VAL A 266 -4.68 -10.86 4.59
CA VAL A 266 -5.60 -12.00 4.69
C VAL A 266 -7.04 -11.49 4.67
N PHE A 267 -7.31 -10.39 5.38
CA PHE A 267 -8.63 -9.76 5.39
C PHE A 267 -9.08 -9.35 3.98
N ARG A 268 -8.25 -8.62 3.22
CA ARG A 268 -8.62 -8.24 1.85
C ARG A 268 -8.76 -9.45 0.92
N TRP A 269 -7.91 -10.47 1.10
CA TRP A 269 -8.00 -11.70 0.30
C TRP A 269 -9.33 -12.43 0.49
N ARG A 270 -9.85 -12.47 1.72
CA ARG A 270 -11.17 -13.02 2.02
C ARG A 270 -12.28 -12.27 1.30
N GLU A 271 -12.21 -10.94 1.29
CA GLU A 271 -13.21 -10.11 0.60
C GLU A 271 -13.23 -10.39 -0.90
N LEU A 272 -12.06 -10.47 -1.54
CA LEU A 272 -11.92 -10.81 -2.95
C LEU A 272 -12.42 -12.23 -3.25
N THR A 273 -12.12 -13.18 -2.38
CA THR A 273 -12.57 -14.58 -2.51
C THR A 273 -14.08 -14.70 -2.42
N VAL A 274 -14.72 -14.00 -1.47
CA VAL A 274 -16.19 -13.96 -1.33
C VAL A 274 -16.82 -13.31 -2.56
N ALA A 275 -16.27 -12.21 -3.06
CA ALA A 275 -16.77 -11.56 -4.27
C ALA A 275 -16.68 -12.48 -5.50
N ALA A 276 -15.56 -13.18 -5.67
CA ALA A 276 -15.36 -14.13 -6.77
C ALA A 276 -16.33 -15.32 -6.74
N GLN A 277 -16.78 -15.74 -5.54
CA GLN A 277 -17.76 -16.82 -5.39
C GLN A 277 -19.20 -16.38 -5.71
N ARG A 278 -19.51 -15.08 -5.60
CA ARG A 278 -20.84 -14.52 -5.91
C ARG A 278 -21.07 -14.33 -7.41
N GLY A 279 -20.00 -14.10 -8.19
CA GLY A 279 -20.04 -14.11 -9.65
C GLY A 279 -20.46 -15.49 -10.15
N ARG A 280 -21.53 -15.56 -10.96
CA ARG A 280 -22.21 -16.78 -11.43
C ARG A 280 -21.27 -17.97 -11.66
N LEU A 281 -21.60 -19.13 -11.06
CA LEU A 281 -21.21 -20.53 -11.38
C LEU A 281 -20.24 -20.71 -12.57
N GLY A 282 -19.04 -20.16 -12.46
CA GLY A 282 -17.99 -20.27 -13.46
C GLY A 282 -16.95 -21.26 -12.96
N GLY A 283 -16.48 -22.14 -13.85
CA GLY A 283 -15.34 -23.00 -13.55
C GLY A 283 -14.11 -22.19 -13.15
N ARG A 284 -13.14 -22.85 -12.53
CA ARG A 284 -11.81 -22.27 -12.28
C ARG A 284 -10.91 -22.62 -13.47
N PRO A 285 -10.70 -21.73 -14.45
CA PRO A 285 -9.78 -21.98 -15.55
C PRO A 285 -8.33 -22.07 -15.04
N LEU A 286 -7.44 -22.59 -15.90
CA LEU A 286 -6.00 -22.61 -15.66
C LEU A 286 -5.61 -23.35 -14.36
N THR A 287 -6.28 -24.46 -14.04
CA THR A 287 -6.09 -25.21 -12.78
C THR A 287 -4.67 -25.73 -12.57
N GLN A 288 -4.02 -26.24 -13.62
CA GLN A 288 -2.65 -26.75 -13.59
C GLN A 288 -1.63 -25.61 -13.44
N LEU A 289 -1.83 -24.51 -14.18
CA LEU A 289 -0.97 -23.34 -14.05
C LEU A 289 -1.08 -22.74 -12.65
N ARG A 290 -2.31 -22.61 -12.14
CA ARG A 290 -2.59 -22.15 -10.78
C ARG A 290 -1.86 -23.02 -9.76
N ALA A 291 -2.03 -24.33 -9.81
CA ALA A 291 -1.37 -25.25 -8.88
C ALA A 291 0.16 -25.12 -8.95
N SER A 292 0.72 -24.97 -10.16
CA SER A 292 2.16 -24.78 -10.36
C SER A 292 2.65 -23.45 -9.78
N MET A 293 1.88 -22.36 -9.93
CA MET A 293 2.20 -21.06 -9.33
C MET A 293 2.09 -21.10 -7.82
N GLU A 294 1.04 -21.69 -7.26
CA GLU A 294 0.82 -21.78 -5.81
C GLU A 294 1.87 -22.64 -5.09
N GLN A 295 2.52 -23.57 -5.80
CA GLN A 295 3.64 -24.39 -5.28
C GLN A 295 5.02 -23.73 -5.46
N ALA A 296 5.13 -22.68 -6.27
CA ALA A 296 6.40 -22.02 -6.55
C ALA A 296 6.81 -21.05 -5.43
N ASN A 297 8.13 -20.91 -5.25
CA ASN A 297 8.73 -19.93 -4.34
C ASN A 297 9.25 -18.72 -5.12
N PHE A 298 8.48 -17.64 -5.11
CA PHE A 298 8.81 -16.40 -5.81
C PHE A 298 9.87 -15.61 -5.05
N ALA A 299 10.81 -15.00 -5.76
CA ALA A 299 11.79 -14.10 -5.17
C ALA A 299 11.22 -12.68 -5.18
N ILE A 300 10.89 -12.14 -4.02
CA ILE A 300 10.30 -10.80 -3.89
C ILE A 300 11.28 -9.93 -3.08
N PRO A 301 12.18 -9.17 -3.74
CA PRO A 301 13.10 -8.26 -3.05
C PRO A 301 12.33 -7.20 -2.25
N TRP A 302 12.90 -6.81 -1.12
CA TRP A 302 12.34 -5.76 -0.24
C TRP A 302 13.13 -4.45 -0.34
N ASP A 303 14.42 -4.52 -0.68
CA ASP A 303 15.24 -3.33 -0.79
C ASP A 303 14.98 -2.61 -2.12
N VAL A 304 14.71 -1.30 -2.05
CA VAL A 304 14.33 -0.49 -3.22
C VAL A 304 15.48 -0.35 -4.22
N GLN A 305 16.73 -0.30 -3.75
CA GLN A 305 17.90 -0.22 -4.62
C GLN A 305 18.18 -1.57 -5.30
N GLU A 306 17.93 -2.67 -4.59
CA GLU A 306 18.00 -4.01 -5.17
C GLU A 306 16.91 -4.22 -6.23
N ILE A 307 15.65 -3.83 -5.94
CA ILE A 307 14.54 -3.85 -6.93
C ILE A 307 14.94 -3.09 -8.19
N SER A 308 15.42 -1.85 -7.99
CA SER A 308 15.91 -0.96 -9.03
C SER A 308 16.99 -1.63 -9.90
N THR A 309 18.02 -2.19 -9.27
CA THR A 309 19.13 -2.86 -9.95
C THR A 309 18.66 -4.10 -10.72
N LEU A 310 17.72 -4.87 -10.17
CA LEU A 310 17.18 -6.07 -10.82
C LEU A 310 16.33 -5.73 -12.05
N ALA A 311 15.58 -4.62 -11.99
CA ALA A 311 14.82 -4.10 -13.12
C ALA A 311 15.75 -3.66 -14.26
N GLU A 312 16.82 -2.89 -13.97
CA GLU A 312 17.80 -2.44 -14.97
C GLU A 312 18.48 -3.60 -15.70
N ARG A 313 18.78 -4.68 -14.98
CA ARG A 313 19.42 -5.88 -15.54
C ARG A 313 18.46 -6.73 -16.38
N GLY A 314 17.18 -6.36 -16.46
CA GLY A 314 16.14 -7.16 -17.11
C GLY A 314 15.94 -8.53 -16.48
N ALA A 315 16.34 -8.69 -15.21
CA ALA A 315 16.39 -10.01 -14.59
C ALA A 315 14.99 -10.64 -14.46
N PHE A 316 13.93 -9.83 -14.40
CA PHE A 316 12.55 -10.26 -14.19
C PHE A 316 11.62 -10.05 -15.40
N ASP A 317 12.13 -9.59 -16.56
CA ASP A 317 11.34 -9.22 -17.76
C ASP A 317 10.43 -10.32 -18.33
N VAL A 318 10.67 -11.57 -17.94
CA VAL A 318 9.84 -12.72 -18.30
C VAL A 318 8.49 -12.72 -17.56
N TYR A 319 8.42 -12.17 -16.34
CA TYR A 319 7.20 -12.19 -15.53
C TYR A 319 6.12 -11.23 -16.05
N PRO A 320 6.40 -9.96 -16.38
CA PRO A 320 5.38 -9.08 -16.97
C PRO A 320 4.78 -9.67 -18.25
N LYS A 321 5.61 -10.29 -19.11
CA LYS A 321 5.14 -10.98 -20.33
C LYS A 321 4.21 -12.15 -20.02
N LEU A 322 4.53 -12.96 -19.01
CA LEU A 322 3.69 -14.07 -18.55
C LEU A 322 2.37 -13.55 -17.98
N MET A 323 2.42 -12.56 -17.08
CA MET A 323 1.23 -11.96 -16.47
C MET A 323 0.32 -11.34 -17.53
N ARG A 324 0.89 -10.70 -18.55
CA ARG A 324 0.14 -10.13 -19.68
C ARG A 324 -0.64 -11.18 -20.45
N LYS A 325 -0.04 -12.35 -20.70
CA LYS A 325 -0.71 -13.48 -21.37
C LYS A 325 -1.86 -14.01 -20.53
N ILE A 326 -1.64 -14.20 -19.23
CA ILE A 326 -2.67 -14.70 -18.29
C ILE A 326 -3.83 -13.70 -18.21
N LEU A 327 -3.53 -12.43 -17.95
CA LEU A 327 -4.51 -11.36 -17.82
C LEU A 327 -5.36 -11.23 -19.08
N ARG A 328 -4.74 -11.11 -20.27
CA ARG A 328 -5.48 -11.00 -21.55
C ARG A 328 -6.37 -12.21 -21.81
N TYR A 329 -5.92 -13.41 -21.47
CA TYR A 329 -6.73 -14.62 -21.61
C TYR A 329 -7.93 -14.60 -20.67
N LEU A 330 -7.71 -14.31 -19.38
CA LEU A 330 -8.79 -14.27 -18.40
C LEU A 330 -9.80 -13.15 -18.70
N SER A 331 -9.34 -11.97 -19.15
CA SER A 331 -10.22 -10.88 -19.57
C SER A 331 -11.12 -11.25 -20.75
N ALA A 332 -10.61 -12.04 -21.70
CA ALA A 332 -11.35 -12.41 -22.92
C ALA A 332 -12.15 -13.72 -22.76
N LEU A 333 -11.91 -14.49 -21.70
CA LEU A 333 -12.51 -15.80 -21.48
C LEU A 333 -14.05 -15.79 -21.44
N PRO A 334 -14.73 -14.81 -20.79
CA PRO A 334 -16.19 -14.76 -20.75
C PRO A 334 -16.84 -14.63 -22.14
N GLU A 335 -16.18 -13.93 -23.06
CA GLU A 335 -16.71 -13.63 -24.40
C GLU A 335 -16.25 -14.64 -25.45
N ARG A 336 -14.97 -15.05 -25.40
CA ARG A 336 -14.34 -15.87 -26.43
C ARG A 336 -14.30 -17.36 -26.09
N GLY A 337 -14.62 -17.74 -24.86
CA GLY A 337 -14.52 -19.11 -24.38
C GLY A 337 -13.07 -19.60 -24.26
N SER A 338 -12.91 -20.87 -23.90
CA SER A 338 -11.60 -21.47 -23.68
C SER A 338 -10.83 -21.69 -24.98
N LYS A 339 -9.52 -21.44 -24.95
CA LYS A 339 -8.63 -21.70 -26.09
C LYS A 339 -7.93 -23.05 -25.91
N PRO A 340 -7.99 -23.97 -26.89
CA PRO A 340 -7.27 -25.24 -26.83
C PRO A 340 -5.77 -25.01 -26.60
N ASN A 341 -5.17 -25.86 -25.76
CA ASN A 341 -3.72 -25.89 -25.45
C ASN A 341 -3.14 -24.61 -24.82
N PHE A 342 -3.94 -23.58 -24.54
CA PHE A 342 -3.44 -22.34 -23.96
C PHE A 342 -2.83 -22.57 -22.58
N GLU A 343 -3.55 -23.27 -21.70
CA GLU A 343 -3.08 -23.59 -20.36
C GLU A 343 -1.76 -24.39 -20.38
N ALA A 344 -1.71 -25.46 -21.18
CA ALA A 344 -0.51 -26.29 -21.30
C ALA A 344 0.70 -25.46 -21.78
N SER A 345 0.49 -24.56 -22.75
CA SER A 345 1.55 -23.68 -23.25
C SER A 345 2.06 -22.72 -22.18
N VAL A 346 1.16 -22.04 -21.46
CA VAL A 346 1.53 -21.05 -20.43
C VAL A 346 2.14 -21.75 -19.20
N ASN A 347 1.65 -22.93 -18.83
CA ASN A 347 2.22 -23.72 -17.75
C ASN A 347 3.64 -24.21 -18.08
N ALA A 348 3.88 -24.67 -19.31
CA ALA A 348 5.23 -25.04 -19.75
C ALA A 348 6.19 -23.83 -19.78
N GLU A 349 5.71 -22.67 -20.19
CA GLU A 349 6.47 -21.41 -20.14
C GLU A 349 6.83 -21.02 -18.70
N PHE A 350 5.87 -21.09 -17.78
CA PHE A 350 6.10 -20.86 -16.36
C PHE A 350 7.14 -21.83 -15.79
N GLY A 351 7.03 -23.13 -16.09
CA GLY A 351 8.00 -24.14 -15.65
C GLY A 351 9.43 -23.83 -16.12
N ARG A 352 9.60 -23.36 -17.37
CA ARG A 352 10.91 -22.93 -17.89
C ARG A 352 11.46 -21.70 -17.15
N ILE A 353 10.60 -20.72 -16.86
CA ILE A 353 10.98 -19.53 -16.08
C ILE A 353 11.49 -19.94 -14.69
N GLN A 354 10.76 -20.83 -14.01
CA GLN A 354 11.14 -21.31 -12.68
C GLN A 354 12.44 -22.12 -12.69
N ALA A 355 12.64 -23.00 -13.68
CA ALA A 355 13.87 -23.77 -13.82
C ALA A 355 15.09 -22.86 -14.07
N LEU A 356 14.95 -21.85 -14.94
CA LEU A 356 15.99 -20.87 -15.20
C LEU A 356 16.36 -20.10 -13.92
N LYS A 357 15.36 -19.61 -13.18
CA LYS A 357 15.56 -18.86 -11.94
C LYS A 357 16.18 -19.71 -10.83
N ALA A 358 15.80 -20.98 -10.71
CA ALA A 358 16.43 -21.92 -9.78
C ALA A 358 17.93 -22.13 -10.10
N SER A 359 18.29 -22.17 -11.39
CA SER A 359 19.70 -22.32 -11.80
C SER A 359 20.55 -21.07 -11.51
N ILE A 360 19.96 -19.87 -11.62
CA ILE A 360 20.61 -18.59 -11.30
C ILE A 360 20.74 -18.42 -9.78
N GLY A 361 19.71 -18.79 -9.02
CA GLY A 361 19.70 -18.69 -7.55
C GLY A 361 20.77 -19.55 -6.87
N LYS A 362 21.21 -20.65 -7.49
CA LYS A 362 22.32 -21.48 -6.98
C LYS A 362 23.71 -20.84 -7.16
N LYS A 363 23.84 -19.82 -8.01
CA LYS A 363 25.11 -19.13 -8.32
C LYS A 363 25.22 -17.74 -7.70
N SER A 364 24.12 -17.21 -7.17
CA SER A 364 24.05 -15.89 -6.54
C SER A 364 24.29 -16.00 -5.04
N THR A 365 25.14 -15.14 -4.48
CA THR A 365 25.36 -14.99 -3.03
C THR A 365 24.27 -14.17 -2.34
N THR A 366 23.40 -13.50 -3.11
CA THR A 366 22.33 -12.66 -2.56
C THR A 366 21.05 -13.48 -2.35
N HIS A 367 20.71 -13.73 -1.10
CA HIS A 367 19.48 -14.41 -0.71
C HIS A 367 18.28 -13.45 -0.80
N LEU A 368 17.57 -13.50 -1.92
CA LEU A 368 16.30 -12.78 -2.07
C LEU A 368 15.21 -13.42 -1.18
N PRO A 369 14.43 -12.61 -0.44
CA PRO A 369 13.27 -13.11 0.30
C PRO A 369 12.33 -13.90 -0.60
N ARG A 370 11.74 -14.95 -0.03
CA ARG A 370 10.83 -15.84 -0.75
C ARG A 370 9.40 -15.63 -0.29
N ALA A 371 8.47 -15.76 -1.21
CA ALA A 371 7.04 -15.69 -0.97
C ALA A 371 6.31 -16.73 -1.81
N ARG A 372 5.15 -17.15 -1.33
CA ARG A 372 4.18 -17.95 -2.10
C ARG A 372 3.10 -17.02 -2.64
N ILE A 373 2.52 -17.41 -3.77
CA ILE A 373 1.45 -16.63 -4.40
C ILE A 373 0.22 -17.51 -4.58
N SER A 374 -0.84 -17.14 -3.89
CA SER A 374 -2.19 -17.70 -4.06
C SER A 374 -2.92 -17.00 -5.20
N CYS A 375 -3.64 -17.77 -6.02
CA CYS A 375 -4.22 -17.26 -7.27
C CYS A 375 -5.76 -17.35 -7.28
N LEU A 376 -6.42 -16.24 -7.62
CA LEU A 376 -7.88 -16.16 -7.76
C LEU A 376 -8.24 -15.76 -9.20
N TRP A 377 -8.53 -16.77 -10.03
CA TRP A 377 -8.81 -16.64 -11.46
C TRP A 377 -10.19 -17.25 -11.80
N PRO A 378 -11.31 -16.61 -11.44
CA PRO A 378 -12.64 -17.07 -11.82
C PRO A 378 -12.90 -16.88 -13.32
N ALA A 379 -13.60 -17.82 -13.98
CA ALA A 379 -13.88 -17.74 -15.42
C ALA A 379 -14.60 -16.45 -15.86
N GLY A 380 -15.49 -15.92 -15.01
CA GLY A 380 -16.23 -14.67 -15.26
C GLY A 380 -15.54 -13.39 -14.74
N GLY A 381 -14.34 -13.52 -14.18
CA GLY A 381 -13.73 -12.47 -13.38
C GLY A 381 -14.39 -12.29 -12.01
N ILE A 382 -13.76 -11.49 -11.16
CA ILE A 382 -14.26 -11.09 -9.84
C ILE A 382 -15.25 -9.94 -10.09
N GLN A 383 -16.48 -10.08 -9.59
CA GLN A 383 -17.56 -9.15 -9.86
C GLN A 383 -18.17 -8.62 -8.57
N ASP A 384 -18.50 -7.33 -8.58
CA ASP A 384 -19.41 -6.72 -7.62
C ASP A 384 -20.35 -5.78 -8.38
N ASN A 385 -21.65 -6.10 -8.37
CA ASN A 385 -22.65 -5.34 -9.13
C ASN A 385 -22.72 -3.88 -8.69
N THR A 386 -22.43 -3.61 -7.42
CA THR A 386 -22.48 -2.26 -6.87
C THR A 386 -21.30 -1.45 -7.37
N VAL A 387 -20.11 -2.05 -7.48
CA VAL A 387 -18.93 -1.42 -8.09
C VAL A 387 -19.13 -1.15 -9.57
N ASN A 388 -19.74 -2.09 -10.31
CA ASN A 388 -20.10 -1.86 -11.71
C ASN A 388 -21.00 -0.64 -11.89
N ARG A 389 -21.95 -0.44 -10.97
CA ARG A 389 -22.80 0.75 -10.96
C ARG A 389 -21.98 2.03 -10.72
N LEU A 390 -21.01 2.00 -9.79
CA LEU A 390 -20.12 3.15 -9.52
C LEU A 390 -19.40 3.60 -10.81
N LEU A 391 -18.82 2.65 -11.56
CA LEU A 391 -18.11 2.96 -12.81
C LEU A 391 -19.00 3.61 -13.87
N LEU A 392 -20.24 3.13 -14.00
CA LEU A 392 -21.23 3.70 -14.91
C LEU A 392 -21.62 5.13 -14.51
N MET A 393 -21.74 5.41 -13.20
CA MET A 393 -22.08 6.72 -12.68
C MET A 393 -20.92 7.72 -12.75
N SER A 394 -19.67 7.25 -12.69
CA SER A 394 -18.47 8.08 -12.89
C SER A 394 -18.12 8.35 -14.36
N SER A 395 -19.05 8.11 -15.30
CA SER A 395 -18.83 8.29 -16.75
C SER A 395 -17.59 7.57 -17.29
N SER A 396 -17.28 6.39 -16.77
CA SER A 396 -16.18 5.57 -17.29
C SER A 396 -16.51 4.99 -18.67
N GLU A 397 -16.01 5.60 -19.74
CA GLU A 397 -16.27 5.15 -21.12
C GLU A 397 -15.55 3.84 -21.48
N HIS A 398 -14.43 3.56 -20.81
CA HIS A 398 -13.57 2.41 -21.09
C HIS A 398 -13.18 1.70 -19.78
N HIS A 399 -13.92 0.66 -19.41
CA HIS A 399 -13.63 -0.18 -18.26
C HIS A 399 -13.97 -1.65 -18.54
N LEU A 400 -13.38 -2.54 -17.76
CA LEU A 400 -13.73 -3.97 -17.78
C LEU A 400 -15.02 -4.22 -16.96
N SER A 401 -15.82 -5.20 -17.38
CA SER A 401 -17.04 -5.63 -16.68
C SER A 401 -16.77 -6.40 -15.38
N SER A 402 -15.54 -6.87 -15.18
CA SER A 402 -15.06 -7.59 -14.01
C SER A 402 -13.54 -7.47 -13.86
N VAL A 403 -13.03 -7.74 -12.65
CA VAL A 403 -11.58 -7.84 -12.42
C VAL A 403 -11.10 -9.23 -12.83
N PRO A 404 -10.20 -9.39 -13.80
CA PRO A 404 -9.90 -10.71 -14.38
C PRO A 404 -9.17 -11.65 -13.43
N MET A 405 -8.33 -11.10 -12.53
CA MET A 405 -7.49 -11.89 -11.64
C MET A 405 -7.14 -11.11 -10.37
N ALA A 406 -6.99 -11.84 -9.26
CA ALA A 406 -6.34 -11.35 -8.06
C ALA A 406 -5.27 -12.33 -7.57
N LEU A 407 -4.26 -11.80 -6.90
CA LEU A 407 -3.17 -12.57 -6.29
C LEU A 407 -3.01 -12.20 -4.82
N PHE A 408 -2.71 -13.21 -4.01
CA PHE A 408 -2.38 -13.06 -2.60
C PHE A 408 -0.94 -13.47 -2.35
N VAL A 409 -0.17 -12.57 -1.73
CA VAL A 409 1.24 -12.78 -1.44
C VAL A 409 1.39 -13.27 -0.01
N GLU A 410 1.70 -14.56 0.12
CA GLU A 410 1.96 -15.25 1.38
C GLU A 410 3.45 -15.21 1.68
N ARG A 411 3.81 -14.77 2.88
CA ARG A 411 5.19 -14.60 3.32
C ARG A 411 5.61 -15.68 4.30
#